data_AF-A0A929FVZ0-F1
#
_entry.id   AF-A0A929FVZ0-F1
#
_cell.length_a   1.000
_cell.length_b   1.000
_cell.length_c   1.000
_cell.angle_alpha   90.00
_cell.angle_beta   90.00
_cell.angle_gamma   90.00
#
_symmetry.space_group_name_H-M   'P 1'
#
loop_
_entity.id
_entity.type
_entity.pdbx_description
1 polymer ?
#
loop_
_entity_poly.entity_id
_entity_poly.type
_entity_poly.pdbx_seq_one_letter_code
_entity_poly.pdbx_strand_id
1 'polypeptide(L)' 'MTLSEFSLAGKVALVTGAGRGLGLEIANLLVKAGACVIWAKPGTA' A
#
# COMPACT_ATOMS: atom_id res chain seq x y z
N MET A 1 18.60 -6.16 13.43
CA MET A 1 17.58 -5.61 12.52
C MET A 1 17.65 -4.12 12.56
N THR A 2 17.87 -3.52 11.40
CA THR A 2 17.90 -2.06 11.21
C THR A 2 16.61 -1.62 10.53
N LEU A 3 16.17 -0.37 10.76
CA LEU A 3 14.92 0.15 10.17
C LEU A 3 14.95 0.18 8.63
N SER A 4 16.14 0.19 8.02
CA SER A 4 16.31 0.21 6.57
C SER A 4 15.81 -1.07 5.89
N GLU A 5 15.84 -2.22 6.57
CA GLU A 5 15.33 -3.50 6.05
C GLU A 5 13.82 -3.45 5.76
N PHE A 6 13.09 -2.51 6.37
CA PHE A 6 11.66 -2.30 6.18
C PHE A 6 11.32 -1.21 5.16
N SER A 7 12.33 -0.57 4.55
CA SER A 7 12.08 0.41 3.49
C SER A 7 11.53 -0.28 2.25
N LEU A 8 10.46 0.28 1.69
CA LEU A 8 9.86 -0.15 0.43
C LEU A 8 10.13 0.83 -0.71
N ALA A 9 11.13 1.71 -0.56
CA ALA A 9 11.53 2.66 -1.58
C ALA A 9 11.79 1.96 -2.93
N GLY A 10 11.14 2.45 -3.98
CA GLY A 10 11.26 1.90 -5.33
C GLY A 10 10.52 0.57 -5.57
N LYS A 11 9.71 0.10 -4.61
CA LYS A 11 8.84 -1.08 -4.80
C LYS A 11 7.44 -0.66 -5.24
N VAL A 12 6.76 -1.57 -5.95
CA VAL A 12 5.35 -1.45 -6.29
C VAL A 12 4.57 -2.49 -5.50
N ALA A 13 3.49 -2.09 -4.83
CA ALA A 13 2.62 -2.97 -4.05
C ALA A 13 1.18 -2.90 -4.57
N LEU A 14 0.59 -4.06 -4.87
CA LEU A 14 -0.84 -4.20 -5.19
C LEU A 14 -1.59 -4.56 -3.91
N VAL A 15 -2.53 -3.72 -3.49
CA VAL A 15 -3.35 -3.96 -2.29
C VAL A 15 -4.81 -4.17 -2.71
N THR A 16 -5.32 -5.37 -2.46
CA THR A 16 -6.73 -5.69 -2.69
C THR A 16 -7.58 -5.24 -1.50
N GLY A 17 -8.84 -4.87 -1.75
CA GLY A 17 -9.75 -4.42 -0.69
C GLY A 17 -9.36 -3.08 -0.02
N ALA A 18 -8.48 -2.28 -0.63
CA ALA A 18 -7.99 -1.03 -0.05
C ALA A 18 -8.96 0.17 -0.10
N GLY A 19 -10.24 -0.07 -0.42
CA GLY A 19 -11.24 0.99 -0.50
C GLY A 19 -11.69 1.55 0.85
N ARG A 20 -11.49 0.81 1.95
CA ARG A 20 -11.82 1.24 3.33
C ARG A 20 -11.19 0.30 4.36
N GLY A 21 -11.30 0.67 5.64
CA GLY A 21 -10.93 -0.19 6.77
C GLY A 21 -9.46 -0.59 6.73
N LEU A 22 -9.17 -1.84 7.12
CA LEU A 22 -7.79 -2.33 7.24
C LEU A 22 -7.02 -2.28 5.91
N GLY A 23 -7.66 -2.58 4.79
CA GLY A 23 -7.00 -2.54 3.48
C GLY A 23 -6.49 -1.14 3.14
N LEU A 24 -7.26 -0.09 3.49
CA LEU A 24 -6.85 1.30 3.31
C LEU A 24 -5.67 1.67 4.20
N GLU A 25 -5.70 1.30 5.48
CA GLU A 25 -4.60 1.58 6.41
C GLU A 25 -3.31 0.84 6.02
N ILE A 26 -3.43 -0.40 5.54
CA ILE A 26 -2.28 -1.14 5.00
C ILE A 26 -1.70 -0.42 3.79
N ALA A 27 -2.53 0.01 2.83
CA ALA A 27 -2.06 0.78 1.68
C ALA A 27 -1.35 2.08 2.12
N ASN A 28 -1.91 2.81 3.09
CA ASN A 28 -1.32 4.03 3.63
C ASN A 28 0.05 3.78 4.27
N LEU A 29 0.20 2.69 5.04
CA LEU A 29 1.47 2.34 5.67
C LEU A 29 2.54 1.95 4.64
N LEU A 30 2.17 1.24 3.58
CA LEU A 30 3.09 0.89 2.49
C LEU A 30 3.58 2.13 1.73
N VAL A 31 2.70 3.11 1.50
CA VAL A 31 3.10 4.43 0.94
C VAL A 31 4.10 5.13 1.86
N LYS A 32 3.83 5.17 3.17
CA LYS A 32 4.74 5.78 4.16
C LYS A 32 6.11 5.09 4.20
N ALA A 33 6.18 3.80 3.91
CA ALA A 33 7.42 3.04 3.79
C ALA A 33 8.16 3.29 2.46
N GLY A 34 7.58 4.05 1.52
CA GLY A 34 8.19 4.45 0.24
C GLY A 34 7.74 3.64 -0.97
N ALA A 35 6.73 2.78 -0.84
CA ALA A 35 6.20 2.02 -1.96
C ALA A 35 5.30 2.89 -2.87
N CYS A 36 5.30 2.59 -4.16
CA CYS A 36 4.20 2.95 -5.05
C CYS A 36 3.06 1.94 -4.86
N VAL A 37 1.88 2.40 -4.46
CA VAL A 37 0.75 1.51 -4.14
C VAL A 37 -0.34 1.61 -5.20
N ILE A 38 -0.75 0.46 -5.72
CA ILE A 38 -1.87 0.32 -6.64
C ILE A 38 -3.01 -0.37 -5.90
N TRP A 39 -4.20 0.19 -6.02
CA TRP A 39 -5.45 -0.47 -5.63
C TRP A 39 -6.56 0.01 -6.56
N ALA A 40 -7.64 -0.76 -6.61
CA ALA A 40 -8.81 -0.40 -7.40
C ALA A 40 -10.06 -0.48 -6.54
N LYS A 41 -10.93 0.53 -6.66
CA LYS A 41 -12.34 0.37 -6.31
C LYS A 41 -13.02 -0.45 -7.41
N PRO A 42 -14.03 -1.26 -7.09
CA PRO A 42 -14.91 -1.80 -8.11
C PRO A 42 -15.42 -0.68 -9.02
N GLY A 43 -15.35 -0.88 -10.33
CA GLY A 43 -15.94 0.03 -11.30
C GLY A 43 -17.45 -0.06 -11.19
N THR A 44 -18.08 0.94 -10.59
CA THR A 44 -19.50 1.20 -10.80
C THR A 44 -19.61 2.13 -12.00
N ALA A 45 -20.49 1.78 -12.94
CA ALA A 45 -21.00 2.71 -13.94
C ALA A 45 -21.65 3.93 -13.26
#